data_AF-A0A9E4AZC1-F1
#
_entry.id   AF-A0A9E4AZC1-F1
#
_cell.length_a   1.000
_cell.length_b   1.000
_cell.length_c   1.000
_cell.angle_alpha   90.00
_cell.angle_beta   90.00
_cell.angle_gamma   90.00
#
_symmetry.space_group_name_H-M   'P 1'
#
loop_
_entity.id
_entity.type
_entity.pdbx_description
1 polymer ?
#
loop_
_entity_poly.entity_id
_entity_poly.type
_entity_poly.pdbx_seq_one_letter_code
_entity_poly.pdbx_strand_id
1 'polypeptide(L)'
;MNILENLISAFSVLRGSKLRTILTLLGITIGIAGVIAMMSFGAGAEKLMMAEINNIGGPSMFGVYRPGKVHKNGRWQRNNSPHHLEMDDLRDVLAECPSVEVATVEGSYYISLGVDGRFQQTYLRATTNEYQAVREWKTQYGRFLADTDMDTWTKVCVIGSKIWKEQFKGQDPIGKEVIINNHGSNKRFTVIGIMESRGDGLERGRSDDNMLFIPITTAQKRFWGHDHVGHIMVRAKSPLLVDQALKEVKTIIMRNHGGDDTFFRTWSAKKGIENAKRMIFIIESVLVVIASVALIVAGIGILNIMLVSVTERIPEIGLRKAVGAKSFDIRLQFLTESVLLCVIGSLLGIAFGAVVGKGFAWIVGKFLDELAWPSVVTPEAVLISVAAGTAIGIFFGYYPASQAAKMTPIDAIRHT
;
A
#
# COMPACT_ATOMS: atom_id res chain seq x y z
N MET A 1 -7.57 29.74 -39.79
CA MET A 1 -7.42 30.47 -38.50
C MET A 1 -6.22 29.89 -37.78
N ASN A 2 -5.25 30.74 -37.41
CA ASN A 2 -4.00 30.28 -36.82
C ASN A 2 -4.21 29.88 -35.34
N ILE A 3 -3.60 28.78 -34.90
CA ILE A 3 -3.67 28.28 -33.51
C ILE A 3 -3.18 29.36 -32.51
N LEU A 4 -2.23 30.19 -32.93
CA LEU A 4 -1.72 31.34 -32.18
C LEU A 4 -2.77 32.42 -31.92
N GLU A 5 -3.67 32.69 -32.88
CA GLU A 5 -4.75 33.67 -32.69
C GLU A 5 -5.80 33.17 -31.69
N ASN A 6 -6.10 31.87 -31.71
CA ASN A 6 -6.99 31.24 -30.73
C ASN A 6 -6.41 31.28 -29.31
N LEU A 7 -5.09 31.10 -29.15
CA LEU A 7 -4.40 31.23 -27.85
C LEU A 7 -4.46 32.66 -27.31
N ILE A 8 -4.22 33.66 -28.15
CA ILE A 8 -4.27 35.08 -27.77
C ILE A 8 -5.71 35.50 -27.42
N SER A 9 -6.70 35.02 -28.18
CA SER A 9 -8.13 35.22 -27.89
C SER A 9 -8.54 34.59 -26.55
N ALA A 10 -8.09 33.38 -26.25
CA ALA A 10 -8.39 32.73 -24.97
C ALA A 10 -7.84 33.52 -23.77
N PHE A 11 -6.65 34.13 -23.91
CA PHE A 11 -6.07 34.98 -22.87
C PHE A 11 -6.80 36.31 -22.68
N SER A 12 -7.45 36.85 -23.72
CA SER A 12 -8.25 38.08 -23.59
C SER A 12 -9.58 37.82 -22.86
N VAL A 13 -10.21 36.65 -23.05
CA VAL A 13 -11.41 36.22 -22.28
C VAL A 13 -11.13 36.14 -20.78
N LEU A 14 -9.96 35.62 -20.40
CA LEU A 14 -9.54 35.52 -18.99
C LEU A 14 -9.51 36.90 -18.28
N ARG A 15 -9.28 38.00 -19.01
CA ARG A 15 -9.17 39.36 -18.47
C ARG A 15 -10.50 40.10 -18.28
N GLY A 16 -11.57 39.71 -18.99
CA GLY A 16 -12.87 40.40 -18.97
C GLY A 16 -13.65 40.25 -17.65
N SER A 17 -13.72 39.03 -17.09
CA SER A 17 -14.41 38.75 -15.82
C SER A 17 -13.52 38.01 -14.82
N LYS A 18 -12.53 38.72 -14.27
CA LYS A 18 -11.49 38.18 -13.37
C LYS A 18 -12.03 37.24 -12.29
N LEU A 19 -13.11 37.62 -11.60
CA LEU A 19 -13.68 36.83 -10.50
C LEU A 19 -14.23 35.48 -10.97
N ARG A 20 -14.95 35.46 -12.10
CA ARG A 20 -15.58 34.24 -12.62
C ARG A 20 -14.54 33.26 -13.16
N THR A 21 -13.59 33.80 -13.93
CA THR A 21 -12.44 33.07 -14.43
C THR A 21 -11.64 32.42 -13.31
N ILE A 22 -11.36 33.16 -12.23
CA ILE A 22 -10.64 32.64 -11.06
C ILE A 22 -11.46 31.52 -10.39
N LEU A 23 -12.76 31.73 -10.16
CA LEU A 23 -13.61 30.72 -9.51
C LEU A 23 -13.70 29.41 -10.32
N THR A 24 -13.81 29.49 -11.65
CA THR A 24 -13.84 28.30 -12.50
C THR A 24 -12.49 27.59 -12.56
N LEU A 25 -11.39 28.33 -12.73
CA LEU A 25 -10.05 27.74 -12.68
C LEU A 25 -9.77 27.09 -11.33
N LEU A 26 -10.23 27.69 -10.23
CA LEU A 26 -10.08 27.15 -8.89
C LEU A 26 -10.90 25.87 -8.70
N GLY A 27 -12.12 25.81 -9.23
CA GLY A 27 -12.93 24.58 -9.25
C GLY A 27 -12.24 23.43 -10.01
N ILE A 28 -11.72 23.70 -11.21
CA ILE A 28 -10.97 22.70 -12.01
C ILE A 28 -9.70 22.28 -11.27
N THR A 29 -8.95 23.25 -10.75
CA THR A 29 -7.71 23.02 -10.01
C THR A 29 -7.94 22.10 -8.81
N ILE A 30 -8.98 22.37 -8.00
CA ILE A 30 -9.32 21.54 -6.83
C ILE A 30 -9.80 20.16 -7.27
N GLY A 31 -10.66 20.06 -8.29
CA GLY A 31 -11.13 18.77 -8.80
C GLY A 31 -9.98 17.88 -9.27
N ILE A 32 -9.08 18.43 -10.09
CA ILE A 32 -7.91 17.73 -10.60
C ILE A 32 -6.88 17.44 -9.49
N ALA A 33 -6.67 18.37 -8.56
CA ALA A 33 -5.83 18.11 -7.39
C ALA A 33 -6.36 16.94 -6.56
N GLY A 34 -7.69 16.80 -6.43
CA GLY A 34 -8.34 15.66 -5.79
C GLY A 34 -8.07 14.34 -6.49
N VAL A 35 -8.13 14.31 -7.83
CA VAL A 35 -7.79 13.11 -8.63
C VAL A 35 -6.33 12.71 -8.41
N ILE A 36 -5.40 13.67 -8.47
CA ILE A 36 -3.97 13.43 -8.23
C ILE A 36 -3.72 12.95 -6.80
N ALA A 37 -4.34 13.57 -5.80
CA ALA A 37 -4.19 13.18 -4.41
C ALA A 37 -4.66 11.75 -4.16
N MET A 38 -5.82 11.38 -4.73
CA MET A 38 -6.35 10.02 -4.64
C MET A 38 -5.41 8.98 -5.26
N MET A 39 -4.94 9.22 -6.49
CA MET A 39 -4.04 8.26 -7.16
C MET A 39 -2.69 8.16 -6.46
N SER A 40 -2.16 9.29 -5.97
CA SER A 40 -0.94 9.29 -5.16
C SER A 40 -1.12 8.56 -3.84
N PHE A 41 -2.32 8.63 -3.25
CA PHE A 41 -2.64 7.86 -2.06
C PHE A 41 -2.65 6.36 -2.37
N GLY A 42 -3.38 5.91 -3.39
CA GLY A 42 -3.44 4.50 -3.79
C GLY A 42 -2.06 3.90 -4.08
N ALA A 43 -1.24 4.60 -4.87
CA ALA A 43 0.13 4.19 -5.17
C ALA A 43 1.03 4.14 -3.91
N GLY A 44 0.84 5.09 -2.99
CA GLY A 44 1.55 5.09 -1.72
C GLY A 44 1.16 3.92 -0.81
N ALA A 45 -0.14 3.61 -0.75
CA ALA A 45 -0.68 2.47 0.00
C ALA A 45 -0.15 1.15 -0.56
N GLU A 46 -0.14 0.99 -1.88
CA GLU A 46 0.39 -0.21 -2.54
C GLU A 46 1.88 -0.39 -2.24
N LYS A 47 2.68 0.70 -2.27
CA LYS A 47 4.10 0.63 -1.96
C LYS A 47 4.37 0.20 -0.51
N LEU A 48 3.62 0.77 0.45
CA LEU A 48 3.73 0.38 1.86
C LEU A 48 3.29 -1.08 2.08
N MET A 49 2.21 -1.50 1.44
CA MET A 49 1.74 -2.87 1.49
C MET A 49 2.80 -3.84 0.93
N MET A 50 3.40 -3.53 -0.23
CA MET A 50 4.44 -4.37 -0.82
C MET A 50 5.69 -4.44 0.07
N ALA A 51 6.06 -3.35 0.74
CA ALA A 51 7.15 -3.36 1.71
C ALA A 51 6.85 -4.31 2.89
N GLU A 52 5.64 -4.27 3.43
CA GLU A 52 5.21 -5.17 4.51
C GLU A 52 5.17 -6.64 4.06
N ILE A 53 4.67 -6.89 2.84
CA ILE A 53 4.66 -8.24 2.25
C ILE A 53 6.09 -8.78 2.07
N ASN A 54 7.02 -7.94 1.64
CA ASN A 54 8.43 -8.33 1.51
C ASN A 54 9.05 -8.60 2.88
N ASN A 55 8.71 -7.79 3.91
CA ASN A 55 9.16 -8.03 5.29
C ASN A 55 8.69 -9.38 5.84
N ILE A 56 7.47 -9.83 5.53
CA ILE A 56 7.01 -11.15 5.99
C ILE A 56 7.58 -12.34 5.19
N GLY A 57 8.38 -12.11 4.15
CA GLY A 57 9.01 -13.14 3.31
C GLY A 57 8.49 -13.22 1.86
N GLY A 58 7.72 -12.24 1.42
CA GLY A 58 7.27 -12.10 0.03
C GLY A 58 5.89 -12.71 -0.28
N PRO A 59 5.42 -12.58 -1.53
CA PRO A 59 4.06 -12.96 -1.92
C PRO A 59 3.81 -14.48 -1.96
N SER A 60 4.87 -15.30 -2.04
CA SER A 60 4.81 -16.76 -2.01
C SER A 60 4.58 -17.35 -0.62
N MET A 61 4.60 -16.49 0.42
CA MET A 61 4.50 -16.92 1.81
C MET A 61 3.08 -17.20 2.26
N PHE A 62 2.93 -18.25 3.05
CA PHE A 62 1.74 -18.55 3.80
C PHE A 62 2.09 -19.24 5.12
N GLY A 63 1.13 -19.32 6.02
CA GLY A 63 1.32 -19.99 7.29
C GLY A 63 0.09 -20.74 7.74
N VAL A 64 0.33 -21.82 8.47
CA VAL A 64 -0.66 -22.63 9.18
C VAL A 64 -0.45 -22.40 10.66
N TYR A 65 -1.52 -22.15 11.41
CA TYR A 65 -1.44 -21.87 12.83
C TYR A 65 -2.67 -22.35 13.57
N ARG A 66 -2.49 -22.64 14.87
CA ARG A 66 -3.58 -22.98 15.78
C ARG A 66 -4.08 -21.71 16.47
N PRO A 67 -5.25 -21.16 16.12
CA PRO A 67 -5.76 -19.97 16.81
C PRO A 67 -6.16 -20.30 18.24
N GLY A 68 -5.94 -19.37 19.19
CA GLY A 68 -6.40 -19.53 20.58
C GLY A 68 -7.93 -19.48 20.74
N LYS A 69 -8.64 -18.89 19.76
CA LYS A 69 -10.10 -18.82 19.70
C LYS A 69 -10.59 -19.21 18.31
N VAL A 70 -11.69 -19.96 18.26
CA VAL A 70 -12.38 -20.33 17.02
C VAL A 70 -13.78 -19.75 17.02
N HIS A 71 -14.26 -19.35 15.86
CA HIS A 71 -15.63 -18.90 15.71
C HIS A 71 -16.53 -20.11 15.46
N LYS A 72 -17.40 -20.44 16.42
CA LYS A 72 -18.37 -21.55 16.36
C LYS A 72 -19.75 -21.03 16.79
N ASN A 73 -20.79 -21.36 16.03
CA ASN A 73 -22.19 -20.97 16.29
C ASN A 73 -22.37 -19.44 16.45
N GLY A 74 -21.74 -18.64 15.59
CA GLY A 74 -21.85 -17.18 15.62
C GLY A 74 -21.16 -16.49 16.80
N ARG A 75 -20.40 -17.23 17.63
CA ARG A 75 -19.66 -16.69 18.78
C ARG A 75 -18.19 -17.11 18.77
N TRP A 76 -17.33 -16.23 19.27
CA TRP A 76 -15.93 -16.57 19.52
C TRP A 76 -15.81 -17.42 20.78
N GLN A 77 -15.27 -18.61 20.63
CA GLN A 77 -15.08 -19.58 21.71
C GLN A 77 -13.60 -19.96 21.79
N ARG A 78 -13.13 -20.39 22.97
CA ARG A 78 -11.76 -20.90 23.11
C ARG A 78 -11.56 -22.12 22.22
N ASN A 79 -10.41 -22.22 21.59
CA ASN A 79 -10.05 -23.40 20.82
C ASN A 79 -9.69 -24.55 21.77
N ASN A 80 -10.66 -25.43 21.99
CA ASN A 80 -10.55 -26.60 22.88
C ASN A 80 -10.15 -27.88 22.12
N SER A 81 -9.74 -27.80 20.85
CA SER A 81 -9.26 -28.99 20.13
C SER A 81 -8.03 -29.57 20.84
N PRO A 82 -7.93 -30.91 21.00
CA PRO A 82 -6.76 -31.55 21.60
C PRO A 82 -5.55 -31.53 20.65
N HIS A 83 -5.76 -31.30 19.36
CA HIS A 83 -4.72 -31.29 18.34
C HIS A 83 -3.86 -30.03 18.39
N HIS A 84 -2.56 -30.22 18.12
CA HIS A 84 -1.54 -29.18 18.05
C HIS A 84 -0.67 -29.43 16.83
N LEU A 85 -0.12 -28.36 16.27
CA LEU A 85 0.87 -28.51 15.20
C LEU A 85 2.18 -29.01 15.84
N GLU A 86 2.87 -29.90 15.14
CA GLU A 86 4.10 -30.55 15.64
C GLU A 86 5.23 -30.51 14.61
N MET A 87 6.43 -30.94 15.02
CA MET A 87 7.58 -31.04 14.10
C MET A 87 7.38 -32.11 13.02
N ASP A 88 6.61 -33.16 13.29
CA ASP A 88 6.32 -34.20 12.31
C ASP A 88 5.46 -33.68 11.16
N ASP A 89 4.55 -32.75 11.44
CA ASP A 89 3.80 -32.04 10.40
C ASP A 89 4.72 -31.29 9.43
N LEU A 90 5.77 -30.65 9.96
CA LEU A 90 6.76 -29.96 9.11
C LEU A 90 7.50 -30.96 8.20
N ARG A 91 7.90 -32.12 8.75
CA ARG A 91 8.61 -33.17 8.01
C ARG A 91 7.75 -33.72 6.86
N ASP A 92 6.50 -34.04 7.13
CA ASP A 92 5.55 -34.52 6.13
C ASP A 92 5.29 -33.45 5.05
N VAL A 93 5.15 -32.19 5.45
CA VAL A 93 4.98 -31.08 4.50
C VAL A 93 6.18 -30.95 3.56
N LEU A 94 7.41 -31.05 4.07
CA LEU A 94 8.62 -30.98 3.25
C LEU A 94 8.79 -32.20 2.34
N ALA A 95 8.36 -33.39 2.79
CA ALA A 95 8.51 -34.63 2.04
C ALA A 95 7.44 -34.83 0.95
N GLU A 96 6.19 -34.41 1.21
CA GLU A 96 5.03 -34.80 0.41
C GLU A 96 4.37 -33.67 -0.38
N CYS A 97 4.72 -32.40 -0.14
CA CYS A 97 4.12 -31.26 -0.85
C CYS A 97 5.02 -30.75 -2.00
N PRO A 98 4.83 -31.17 -3.26
CA PRO A 98 5.69 -30.78 -4.38
C PRO A 98 5.63 -29.29 -4.73
N SER A 99 4.58 -28.58 -4.33
CA SER A 99 4.43 -27.13 -4.59
C SER A 99 5.16 -26.25 -3.56
N VAL A 100 5.63 -26.85 -2.45
CA VAL A 100 6.39 -26.19 -1.40
C VAL A 100 7.87 -26.11 -1.80
N GLU A 101 8.48 -24.96 -1.60
CA GLU A 101 9.92 -24.75 -1.79
C GLU A 101 10.68 -25.07 -0.50
N VAL A 102 10.20 -24.47 0.61
CA VAL A 102 10.80 -24.61 1.93
C VAL A 102 9.75 -24.28 2.99
N ALA A 103 9.89 -24.87 4.17
CA ALA A 103 9.03 -24.63 5.32
C ALA A 103 9.86 -24.58 6.61
N THR A 104 9.35 -23.89 7.62
CA THR A 104 9.93 -23.76 8.96
C THR A 104 8.80 -23.78 9.97
N VAL A 105 9.13 -24.06 11.23
CA VAL A 105 8.20 -23.81 12.34
C VAL A 105 8.61 -22.56 13.11
N GLU A 106 7.65 -21.91 13.75
CA GLU A 106 7.94 -20.90 14.76
C GLU A 106 7.00 -21.01 15.96
N GLY A 107 7.56 -20.75 17.14
CA GLY A 107 6.80 -20.36 18.32
C GLY A 107 7.38 -19.06 18.86
N SER A 108 6.52 -18.18 19.37
CA SER A 108 6.99 -16.87 19.81
C SER A 108 6.25 -16.34 21.02
N TYR A 109 6.98 -15.64 21.88
CA TYR A 109 6.44 -15.04 23.10
C TYR A 109 7.35 -13.90 23.57
N TYR A 110 6.79 -13.00 24.38
CA TYR A 110 7.55 -11.90 24.97
C TYR A 110 8.46 -12.40 26.09
N ILE A 111 9.66 -11.85 26.15
CA ILE A 111 10.66 -12.14 27.18
C ILE A 111 11.34 -10.84 27.62
N SER A 112 12.04 -10.91 28.76
CA SER A 112 12.99 -9.89 29.16
C SER A 112 14.41 -10.37 28.88
N LEU A 113 15.13 -9.66 28.01
CA LEU A 113 16.52 -9.94 27.67
C LEU A 113 17.44 -9.08 28.52
N GLY A 114 18.34 -9.73 29.25
CA GLY A 114 19.35 -9.14 30.11
C GLY A 114 20.75 -9.15 29.48
N VAL A 115 21.40 -8.00 29.43
CA VAL A 115 22.81 -7.83 29.04
C VAL A 115 23.50 -6.92 30.05
N ASP A 116 24.56 -7.40 30.72
CA ASP A 116 25.32 -6.67 31.74
C ASP A 116 24.43 -6.00 32.82
N GLY A 117 23.37 -6.69 33.25
CA GLY A 117 22.42 -6.20 34.25
C GLY A 117 21.35 -5.22 33.75
N ARG A 118 21.39 -4.82 32.46
CA ARG A 118 20.32 -4.06 31.81
C ARG A 118 19.33 -5.02 31.18
N PHE A 119 18.03 -4.78 31.37
CA PHE A 119 16.96 -5.62 30.84
C PHE A 119 16.07 -4.83 29.88
N GLN A 120 15.72 -5.44 28.75
CA GLN A 120 14.70 -4.91 27.84
C GLN A 120 13.67 -5.96 27.47
N GLN A 121 12.44 -5.52 27.24
CA GLN A 121 11.41 -6.37 26.65
C GLN A 121 11.74 -6.60 25.18
N THR A 122 11.73 -7.87 24.78
CA THR A 122 11.98 -8.29 23.40
C THR A 122 11.11 -9.49 23.06
N TYR A 123 11.03 -9.80 21.78
CA TYR A 123 10.28 -10.95 21.30
C TYR A 123 11.23 -12.11 21.04
N LEU A 124 11.01 -13.24 21.70
CA LEU A 124 11.73 -14.47 21.42
C LEU A 124 10.98 -15.24 20.34
N ARG A 125 11.69 -15.66 19.30
CA ARG A 125 11.21 -16.63 18.32
C ARG A 125 12.07 -17.86 18.30
N ALA A 126 11.44 -18.96 18.66
CA ALA A 126 12.00 -20.28 18.56
C ALA A 126 11.69 -20.83 17.18
N THR A 127 12.71 -21.24 16.41
CA THR A 127 12.55 -21.62 15.00
C THR A 127 13.64 -22.59 14.54
N THR A 128 13.58 -23.04 13.28
CA THR A 128 14.59 -23.91 12.64
C THR A 128 15.54 -23.10 11.75
N ASN A 129 16.56 -23.73 11.18
CA ASN A 129 17.53 -23.08 10.29
C ASN A 129 16.89 -22.56 9.00
N GLU A 130 15.83 -23.22 8.49
CA GLU A 130 15.14 -22.81 7.25
C GLU A 130 14.44 -21.46 7.34
N TYR A 131 14.27 -20.91 8.55
CA TYR A 131 13.63 -19.61 8.78
C TYR A 131 14.20 -18.50 7.89
N GLN A 132 15.52 -18.47 7.67
CA GLN A 132 16.14 -17.47 6.80
C GLN A 132 15.72 -17.59 5.34
N ALA A 133 15.58 -18.82 4.84
CA ALA A 133 15.16 -19.08 3.46
C ALA A 133 13.66 -18.80 3.28
N VAL A 134 12.86 -19.18 4.28
CA VAL A 134 11.42 -18.91 4.30
C VAL A 134 11.14 -17.40 4.36
N ARG A 135 11.81 -16.66 5.25
CA ARG A 135 11.57 -15.22 5.42
C ARG A 135 12.40 -14.32 4.52
N GLU A 136 13.35 -14.84 3.76
CA GLU A 136 14.39 -14.08 3.05
C GLU A 136 15.15 -13.11 3.96
N TRP A 137 15.51 -13.57 5.16
CA TRP A 137 16.18 -12.73 6.15
C TRP A 137 17.54 -13.27 6.52
N LYS A 138 18.58 -12.60 6.04
CA LYS A 138 19.95 -13.05 6.22
C LYS A 138 20.54 -12.53 7.53
N THR A 139 21.56 -13.25 7.98
CA THR A 139 22.39 -12.86 9.11
C THR A 139 23.48 -11.94 8.56
N GLN A 140 23.61 -10.76 9.15
CA GLN A 140 24.62 -9.77 8.76
C GLN A 140 26.01 -10.17 9.26
N TYR A 141 26.10 -10.65 10.51
CA TYR A 141 27.37 -11.03 11.14
C TYR A 141 27.24 -12.36 11.89
N GLY A 142 28.28 -13.18 11.86
CA GLY A 142 28.28 -14.50 12.48
C GLY A 142 27.51 -15.53 11.64
N ARG A 143 26.76 -16.41 12.30
CA ARG A 143 25.92 -17.42 11.65
C ARG A 143 24.52 -17.46 12.24
N PHE A 144 23.57 -18.00 11.48
CA PHE A 144 22.26 -18.35 12.01
C PHE A 144 22.28 -19.70 12.74
N LEU A 145 21.10 -20.17 13.15
CA LEU A 145 20.88 -21.49 13.72
C LEU A 145 21.25 -22.58 12.70
N ALA A 146 21.86 -23.67 13.17
CA ALA A 146 22.20 -24.84 12.37
C ALA A 146 21.49 -26.10 12.91
N ASP A 147 21.38 -27.13 12.09
CA ASP A 147 20.78 -28.42 12.48
C ASP A 147 21.48 -29.03 13.69
N THR A 148 22.80 -28.88 13.79
CA THR A 148 23.56 -29.35 14.95
C THR A 148 23.13 -28.67 16.25
N ASP A 149 22.71 -27.40 16.21
CA ASP A 149 22.19 -26.69 17.40
C ASP A 149 20.83 -27.23 17.82
N MET A 150 20.03 -27.67 16.84
CA MET A 150 18.73 -28.30 17.02
C MET A 150 18.87 -29.68 17.67
N ASP A 151 19.81 -30.49 17.18
CA ASP A 151 20.05 -31.87 17.63
C ASP A 151 20.61 -31.93 19.05
N THR A 152 21.45 -30.96 19.42
CA THR A 152 22.14 -30.94 20.72
C THR A 152 21.50 -30.00 21.75
N TRP A 153 20.39 -29.36 21.40
CA TRP A 153 19.67 -28.38 22.24
C TRP A 153 20.58 -27.28 22.77
N THR A 154 21.47 -26.78 21.91
CA THR A 154 22.48 -25.80 22.29
C THR A 154 21.82 -24.50 22.73
N LYS A 155 22.38 -23.87 23.77
CA LYS A 155 21.94 -22.57 24.29
C LYS A 155 22.59 -21.43 23.50
N VAL A 156 22.30 -21.37 22.20
CA VAL A 156 22.75 -20.30 21.31
C VAL A 156 21.58 -19.43 20.88
N CYS A 157 21.87 -18.16 20.58
CA CYS A 157 20.88 -17.25 20.07
C CYS A 157 21.43 -16.32 18.99
N VAL A 158 20.55 -15.86 18.11
CA VAL A 158 20.83 -14.82 17.12
C VAL A 158 19.99 -13.60 17.49
N ILE A 159 20.58 -12.41 17.47
CA ILE A 159 19.91 -11.18 17.88
C ILE A 159 19.56 -10.29 16.68
N GLY A 160 18.44 -9.56 16.79
CA GLY A 160 18.07 -8.52 15.85
C GLY A 160 18.94 -7.26 15.99
N SER A 161 18.94 -6.44 14.94
CA SER A 161 19.84 -5.28 14.86
C SER A 161 19.55 -4.19 15.91
N LYS A 162 18.30 -4.06 16.39
CA LYS A 162 17.92 -3.11 17.45
C LYS A 162 18.45 -3.54 18.80
N ILE A 163 18.36 -4.84 19.12
CA ILE A 163 18.97 -5.42 20.33
C ILE A 163 20.47 -5.15 20.34
N TRP A 164 21.15 -5.38 19.22
CA TRP A 164 22.57 -5.13 19.09
C TRP A 164 22.94 -3.65 19.32
N LYS A 165 22.22 -2.72 18.69
CA LYS A 165 22.46 -1.27 18.86
C LYS A 165 22.18 -0.80 20.29
N GLU A 166 21.08 -1.23 20.91
CA GLU A 166 20.62 -0.71 22.20
C GLU A 166 21.34 -1.38 23.39
N GLN A 167 21.43 -2.72 23.40
CA GLN A 167 22.04 -3.46 24.51
C GLN A 167 23.56 -3.48 24.40
N PHE A 168 24.10 -3.76 23.21
CA PHE A 168 25.56 -3.87 23.03
C PHE A 168 26.23 -2.57 22.61
N LYS A 169 25.47 -1.47 22.41
CA LYS A 169 25.99 -0.16 21.98
C LYS A 169 26.85 -0.26 20.70
N GLY A 170 26.50 -1.20 19.82
CA GLY A 170 27.25 -1.49 18.59
C GLY A 170 28.58 -2.24 18.78
N GLN A 171 28.94 -2.64 20.00
CA GLN A 171 30.10 -3.53 20.24
C GLN A 171 29.81 -4.94 19.74
N ASP A 172 30.87 -5.71 19.46
CA ASP A 172 30.73 -7.11 19.04
C ASP A 172 30.01 -7.94 20.11
N PRO A 173 28.81 -8.48 19.82
CA PRO A 173 28.07 -9.34 20.72
C PRO A 173 28.42 -10.81 20.56
N ILE A 174 29.10 -11.21 19.47
CA ILE A 174 29.34 -12.62 19.15
C ILE A 174 30.23 -13.25 20.22
N GLY A 175 29.83 -14.43 20.71
CA GLY A 175 30.48 -15.15 21.80
C GLY A 175 30.13 -14.65 23.20
N LYS A 176 29.44 -13.51 23.35
CA LYS A 176 28.99 -13.01 24.65
C LYS A 176 27.73 -13.74 25.12
N GLU A 177 27.58 -13.84 26.44
CA GLU A 177 26.38 -14.38 27.06
C GLU A 177 25.30 -13.32 27.25
N VAL A 178 24.06 -13.71 27.02
CA VAL A 178 22.85 -12.95 27.35
C VAL A 178 21.95 -13.76 28.26
N ILE A 179 21.18 -13.08 29.10
CA ILE A 179 20.25 -13.70 30.02
C ILE A 179 18.84 -13.57 29.44
N ILE A 180 18.22 -14.70 29.13
CA ILE A 180 16.80 -14.75 28.79
C ILE A 180 16.03 -14.96 30.10
N ASN A 181 15.28 -13.95 30.53
CA ASN A 181 14.32 -14.06 31.62
C ASN A 181 12.92 -14.31 31.04
N ASN A 182 12.33 -15.43 31.44
CA ASN A 182 10.95 -15.76 31.15
C ASN A 182 10.23 -16.18 32.45
N HIS A 183 9.26 -15.37 32.89
CA HIS A 183 8.44 -15.61 34.09
C HIS A 183 9.23 -16.06 35.32
N GLY A 184 10.37 -15.40 35.59
CA GLY A 184 11.20 -15.69 36.78
C GLY A 184 12.29 -16.74 36.56
N SER A 185 12.33 -17.42 35.41
CA SER A 185 13.44 -18.33 35.06
C SER A 185 14.51 -17.61 34.23
N ASN A 186 15.73 -17.53 34.74
CA ASN A 186 16.89 -16.97 34.05
C ASN A 186 17.69 -18.07 33.35
N LYS A 187 17.89 -17.95 32.05
CA LYS A 187 18.71 -18.90 31.27
C LYS A 187 19.76 -18.14 30.46
N ARG A 188 21.01 -18.58 30.53
CA ARG A 188 22.12 -18.01 29.75
C ARG A 188 22.15 -18.61 28.35
N PHE A 189 22.34 -17.75 27.36
CA PHE A 189 22.49 -18.10 25.96
C PHE A 189 23.69 -17.36 25.37
N THR A 190 24.41 -17.97 24.45
CA THR A 190 25.54 -17.36 23.77
C THR A 190 25.09 -16.77 22.43
N VAL A 191 25.44 -15.52 22.17
CA VAL A 191 25.14 -14.88 20.88
C VAL A 191 26.07 -15.42 19.80
N ILE A 192 25.51 -15.91 18.70
CA ILE A 192 26.28 -16.49 17.58
C ILE A 192 26.12 -15.73 16.26
N GLY A 193 25.20 -14.77 16.22
CA GLY A 193 25.00 -13.93 15.04
C GLY A 193 24.06 -12.76 15.26
N ILE A 194 24.03 -11.88 14.27
CA ILE A 194 23.23 -10.66 14.22
C ILE A 194 22.46 -10.64 12.91
N MET A 195 21.14 -10.45 12.95
CA MET A 195 20.31 -10.34 11.76
C MET A 195 20.50 -9.00 11.05
N GLU A 196 20.36 -8.99 9.73
CA GLU A 196 20.29 -7.75 8.94
C GLU A 196 19.15 -6.84 9.45
N SER A 197 19.34 -5.52 9.40
CA SER A 197 18.28 -4.59 9.79
C SER A 197 17.18 -4.55 8.72
N ARG A 198 15.93 -4.70 9.14
CA ARG A 198 14.74 -4.54 8.28
C ARG A 198 13.99 -3.23 8.52
N GLY A 199 14.36 -2.50 9.56
CA GLY A 199 13.63 -1.32 10.02
C GLY A 199 12.39 -1.70 10.81
N ASP A 200 11.71 -0.70 11.34
CA ASP A 200 10.44 -0.88 12.03
C ASP A 200 9.33 -1.11 11.00
N GLY A 201 8.53 -2.17 11.18
CA GLY A 201 7.40 -2.49 10.31
C GLY A 201 6.21 -1.55 10.51
N LEU A 202 5.10 -1.79 9.81
CA LEU A 202 3.89 -0.97 9.97
C LEU A 202 3.21 -1.17 11.35
N GLU A 203 3.50 -2.26 12.07
CA GLU A 203 2.97 -2.50 13.42
C GLU A 203 3.71 -1.65 14.47
N ARG A 204 3.05 -0.61 14.95
CA ARG A 204 3.56 0.24 16.05
C ARG A 204 3.87 -0.60 17.30
N GLY A 205 5.14 -0.56 17.72
CA GLY A 205 5.63 -1.25 18.91
C GLY A 205 6.10 -2.69 18.68
N ARG A 206 6.03 -3.21 17.45
CA ARG A 206 6.58 -4.51 17.09
C ARG A 206 7.63 -4.33 15.98
N SER A 207 8.88 -4.61 16.33
CA SER A 207 10.01 -4.47 15.43
C SER A 207 10.66 -5.84 15.25
N ASP A 208 10.77 -6.31 14.01
CA ASP A 208 11.55 -7.49 13.69
C ASP A 208 13.01 -7.29 14.13
N ASP A 209 13.52 -6.04 14.10
CA ASP A 209 14.85 -5.73 14.58
C ASP A 209 15.01 -5.87 16.12
N ASN A 210 13.91 -5.87 16.90
CA ASN A 210 13.90 -6.17 18.34
C ASN A 210 13.47 -7.62 18.62
N MET A 211 14.16 -8.57 17.98
CA MET A 211 13.82 -9.99 18.06
C MET A 211 15.02 -10.86 18.37
N LEU A 212 14.81 -11.91 19.16
CA LEU A 212 15.82 -12.90 19.53
C LEU A 212 15.42 -14.26 18.97
N PHE A 213 16.33 -14.94 18.28
CA PHE A 213 16.09 -16.27 17.71
C PHE A 213 16.83 -17.34 18.50
N ILE A 214 16.15 -18.45 18.79
CA ILE A 214 16.74 -19.66 19.40
C ILE A 214 16.26 -20.93 18.68
N PRO A 215 17.00 -22.05 18.79
CA PRO A 215 16.55 -23.35 18.28
C PRO A 215 15.17 -23.75 18.83
N ILE A 216 14.24 -24.22 17.98
CA ILE A 216 12.88 -24.63 18.40
C ILE A 216 12.92 -25.77 19.45
N THR A 217 13.83 -26.73 19.31
CA THR A 217 14.02 -27.86 20.23
C THR A 217 14.58 -27.41 21.58
N THR A 218 15.49 -26.43 21.58
CA THR A 218 15.95 -25.78 22.83
C THR A 218 14.79 -25.09 23.54
N ALA A 219 13.88 -24.43 22.80
CA ALA A 219 12.70 -23.80 23.38
C ALA A 219 11.73 -24.83 23.98
N GLN A 220 11.39 -25.88 23.22
CA GLN A 220 10.54 -26.99 23.65
C GLN A 220 11.08 -27.62 24.93
N LYS A 221 12.39 -27.95 24.96
CA LYS A 221 13.00 -28.65 26.09
C LYS A 221 13.21 -27.78 27.33
N ARG A 222 13.48 -26.48 27.18
CA ARG A 222 13.90 -25.60 28.28
C ARG A 222 12.83 -24.61 28.74
N PHE A 223 11.83 -24.32 27.93
CA PHE A 223 10.81 -23.31 28.24
C PHE A 223 9.39 -23.85 28.21
N TRP A 224 9.02 -24.68 27.23
CA TRP A 224 7.62 -25.10 27.07
C TRP A 224 7.27 -26.42 27.76
N GLY A 225 8.19 -27.38 27.74
CA GLY A 225 7.94 -28.73 28.27
C GLY A 225 7.01 -29.57 27.39
N HIS A 226 6.79 -29.17 26.14
CA HIS A 226 6.02 -29.89 25.13
C HIS A 226 6.60 -29.65 23.73
N ASP A 227 6.25 -30.50 22.76
CA ASP A 227 6.79 -30.46 21.40
C ASP A 227 5.89 -29.72 20.40
N HIS A 228 4.77 -29.16 20.85
CA HIS A 228 3.90 -28.36 19.99
C HIS A 228 4.61 -27.11 19.43
N VAL A 229 4.24 -26.73 18.21
CA VAL A 229 4.68 -25.50 17.55
C VAL A 229 3.50 -24.54 17.35
N GLY A 230 3.76 -23.24 17.37
CA GLY A 230 2.70 -22.24 17.22
C GLY A 230 2.24 -22.08 15.78
N HIS A 231 3.20 -22.08 14.86
CA HIS A 231 3.00 -21.84 13.44
C HIS A 231 3.91 -22.75 12.62
N ILE A 232 3.41 -23.20 11.47
CA ILE A 232 4.20 -23.71 10.35
C ILE A 232 4.18 -22.62 9.28
N MET A 233 5.34 -22.06 8.97
CA MET A 233 5.50 -21.04 7.93
C MET A 233 6.06 -21.71 6.69
N VAL A 234 5.45 -21.43 5.54
CA VAL A 234 5.72 -22.14 4.30
C VAL A 234 5.89 -21.15 3.16
N ARG A 235 6.88 -21.41 2.32
CA ARG A 235 7.11 -20.71 1.07
C ARG A 235 6.79 -21.63 -0.10
N ALA A 236 5.87 -21.20 -0.97
CA ALA A 236 5.62 -21.89 -2.23
C ALA A 236 6.71 -21.58 -3.27
N LYS A 237 6.96 -22.52 -4.19
CA LYS A 237 7.94 -22.34 -5.29
C LYS A 237 7.69 -21.11 -6.17
N SER A 238 6.43 -20.66 -6.24
CA SER A 238 6.08 -19.39 -6.88
C SER A 238 4.79 -18.82 -6.30
N PRO A 239 4.52 -17.51 -6.48
CA PRO A 239 3.26 -16.89 -6.05
C PRO A 239 2.02 -17.53 -6.71
N LEU A 240 2.18 -18.12 -7.89
CA LEU A 240 1.11 -18.79 -8.62
C LEU A 240 0.71 -20.13 -7.99
N LEU A 241 1.67 -20.81 -7.34
CA LEU A 241 1.47 -22.11 -6.70
C LEU A 241 1.00 -22.02 -5.24
N VAL A 242 0.85 -20.82 -4.68
CA VAL A 242 0.44 -20.63 -3.27
C VAL A 242 -0.86 -21.35 -2.94
N ASP A 243 -1.88 -21.26 -3.79
CA ASP A 243 -3.18 -21.90 -3.53
C ASP A 243 -3.09 -23.43 -3.63
N GLN A 244 -2.21 -23.94 -4.49
CA GLN A 244 -1.97 -25.37 -4.62
C GLN A 244 -1.19 -25.89 -3.41
N ALA A 245 -0.08 -25.23 -3.04
CA ALA A 245 0.71 -25.55 -1.85
C ALA A 245 -0.13 -25.50 -0.57
N LEU A 246 -1.01 -24.50 -0.44
CA LEU A 246 -1.96 -24.41 0.68
C LEU A 246 -2.88 -25.63 0.76
N LYS A 247 -3.38 -26.13 -0.38
CA LYS A 247 -4.23 -27.33 -0.41
C LYS A 247 -3.44 -28.57 -0.03
N GLU A 248 -2.24 -28.75 -0.58
CA GLU A 248 -1.34 -29.87 -0.26
C GLU A 248 -1.05 -29.89 1.26
N VAL A 249 -0.58 -28.77 1.81
CA VAL A 249 -0.30 -28.63 3.25
C VAL A 249 -1.56 -28.86 4.08
N LYS A 250 -2.72 -28.29 3.70
CA LYS A 250 -3.97 -28.51 4.43
C LYS A 250 -4.30 -30.00 4.49
N THR A 251 -4.15 -30.73 3.39
CA THR A 251 -4.40 -32.18 3.31
C THR A 251 -3.50 -32.96 4.25
N ILE A 252 -2.20 -32.65 4.30
CA ILE A 252 -1.25 -33.30 5.23
C ILE A 252 -1.64 -33.05 6.69
N ILE A 253 -1.87 -31.79 7.06
CA ILE A 253 -2.27 -31.44 8.44
C ILE A 253 -3.60 -32.10 8.81
N MET A 254 -4.59 -32.13 7.91
CA MET A 254 -5.84 -32.82 8.17
C MET A 254 -5.63 -34.34 8.33
N ARG A 255 -4.79 -34.96 7.50
CA ARG A 255 -4.48 -36.40 7.61
C ARG A 255 -3.85 -36.73 8.97
N ASN A 256 -2.88 -35.94 9.40
CA ASN A 256 -2.13 -36.19 10.63
C ASN A 256 -2.98 -35.97 11.89
N HIS A 257 -3.98 -35.09 11.81
CA HIS A 257 -4.82 -34.68 12.95
C HIS A 257 -6.29 -35.12 12.81
N GLY A 258 -6.53 -36.31 12.25
CA GLY A 258 -7.84 -36.96 12.29
C GLY A 258 -8.95 -36.30 11.44
N GLY A 259 -8.57 -35.47 10.48
CA GLY A 259 -9.49 -34.79 9.56
C GLY A 259 -10.14 -33.52 10.13
N ASP A 260 -9.75 -33.05 11.33
CA ASP A 260 -10.30 -31.84 11.94
C ASP A 260 -9.74 -30.58 11.24
N ASP A 261 -10.55 -29.89 10.45
CA ASP A 261 -10.16 -28.63 9.83
C ASP A 261 -10.50 -27.38 10.69
N THR A 262 -11.06 -27.60 11.88
CA THR A 262 -11.51 -26.54 12.78
C THR A 262 -10.45 -26.10 13.78
N PHE A 263 -9.44 -26.94 14.06
CA PHE A 263 -8.41 -26.61 15.05
C PHE A 263 -7.35 -25.65 14.54
N PHE A 264 -7.14 -25.57 13.21
CA PHE A 264 -6.15 -24.70 12.60
C PHE A 264 -6.77 -23.70 11.63
N ARG A 265 -5.97 -22.68 11.29
CA ARG A 265 -6.28 -21.66 10.30
C ARG A 265 -5.06 -21.45 9.42
N THR A 266 -5.32 -20.92 8.23
CA THR A 266 -4.27 -20.54 7.29
C THR A 266 -4.35 -19.05 7.00
N TRP A 267 -3.20 -18.45 6.72
CA TRP A 267 -3.09 -17.11 6.16
C TRP A 267 -2.11 -17.17 4.99
N SER A 268 -2.26 -16.30 4.00
CA SER A 268 -1.29 -16.17 2.91
C SER A 268 -1.07 -14.71 2.56
N ALA A 269 0.18 -14.41 2.20
CA ALA A 269 0.56 -13.09 1.70
C ALA A 269 -0.28 -12.71 0.48
N LYS A 270 -0.49 -13.67 -0.45
CA LYS A 270 -1.37 -13.51 -1.62
C LYS A 270 -2.78 -13.01 -1.26
N LYS A 271 -3.46 -13.68 -0.32
CA LYS A 271 -4.82 -13.28 0.10
C LYS A 271 -4.80 -11.92 0.83
N GLY A 272 -3.73 -11.63 1.57
CA GLY A 272 -3.48 -10.31 2.15
C GLY A 272 -3.42 -9.20 1.11
N ILE A 273 -2.63 -9.41 0.04
CA ILE A 273 -2.51 -8.49 -1.10
C ILE A 273 -3.87 -8.28 -1.78
N GLU A 274 -4.61 -9.35 -2.06
CA GLU A 274 -5.91 -9.26 -2.72
C GLU A 274 -6.94 -8.47 -1.87
N ASN A 275 -6.97 -8.72 -0.56
CA ASN A 275 -7.86 -8.01 0.36
C ASN A 275 -7.49 -6.52 0.46
N ALA A 276 -6.20 -6.20 0.56
CA ALA A 276 -5.73 -4.83 0.62
C ALA A 276 -6.00 -4.09 -0.70
N LYS A 277 -5.76 -4.72 -1.86
CA LYS A 277 -6.15 -4.17 -3.17
C LYS A 277 -7.64 -3.88 -3.25
N ARG A 278 -8.48 -4.77 -2.73
CA ARG A 278 -9.93 -4.55 -2.66
C ARG A 278 -10.29 -3.35 -1.76
N MET A 279 -9.63 -3.20 -0.61
CA MET A 279 -9.84 -2.04 0.27
C MET A 279 -9.40 -0.73 -0.38
N ILE A 280 -8.21 -0.71 -0.99
CA ILE A 280 -7.70 0.45 -1.74
C ILE A 280 -8.69 0.84 -2.84
N PHE A 281 -9.15 -0.13 -3.63
CA PHE A 281 -10.13 0.09 -4.70
C PHE A 281 -11.45 0.69 -4.19
N ILE A 282 -11.96 0.25 -3.04
CA ILE A 282 -13.17 0.81 -2.42
C ILE A 282 -12.94 2.27 -2.02
N ILE A 283 -11.80 2.57 -1.40
CA ILE A 283 -11.43 3.94 -0.98
C ILE A 283 -11.29 4.85 -2.22
N GLU A 284 -10.59 4.38 -3.25
CA GLU A 284 -10.45 5.09 -4.52
C GLU A 284 -11.80 5.35 -5.18
N SER A 285 -12.70 4.36 -5.19
CA SER A 285 -14.04 4.51 -5.78
C SER A 285 -14.83 5.64 -5.12
N VAL A 286 -14.77 5.76 -3.79
CA VAL A 286 -15.43 6.85 -3.05
C VAL A 286 -14.80 8.20 -3.41
N LEU A 287 -13.47 8.27 -3.50
CA LEU A 287 -12.75 9.48 -3.86
C LEU A 287 -13.00 9.91 -5.32
N VAL A 288 -13.13 8.96 -6.25
CA VAL A 288 -13.54 9.23 -7.64
C VAL A 288 -14.90 9.89 -7.68
N VAL A 289 -15.88 9.41 -6.90
CA VAL A 289 -17.22 10.02 -6.85
C VAL A 289 -17.14 11.46 -6.37
N ILE A 290 -16.38 11.73 -5.30
CA ILE A 290 -16.19 13.08 -4.75
C ILE A 290 -15.51 13.99 -5.80
N ALA A 291 -14.42 13.52 -6.42
CA ALA A 291 -13.71 14.25 -7.45
C ALA A 291 -14.61 14.53 -8.67
N SER A 292 -15.43 13.56 -9.08
CA SER A 292 -16.38 13.70 -10.19
C SER A 292 -17.41 14.79 -9.91
N VAL A 293 -17.96 14.86 -8.69
CA VAL A 293 -18.89 15.94 -8.30
C VAL A 293 -18.19 17.31 -8.36
N ALA A 294 -16.97 17.42 -7.83
CA ALA A 294 -16.19 18.67 -7.91
C ALA A 294 -15.92 19.11 -9.35
N LEU A 295 -15.61 18.15 -10.23
CA LEU A 295 -15.38 18.37 -11.65
C LEU A 295 -16.66 18.78 -12.40
N ILE A 296 -17.83 18.23 -12.04
CA ILE A 296 -19.13 18.67 -12.59
C ILE A 296 -19.42 20.11 -12.18
N VAL A 297 -19.21 20.47 -10.91
CA VAL A 297 -19.41 21.84 -10.41
C VAL A 297 -18.49 22.83 -11.16
N ALA A 298 -17.23 22.44 -11.37
CA ALA A 298 -16.29 23.20 -12.20
C ALA A 298 -16.78 23.30 -13.67
N GLY A 299 -17.31 22.21 -14.21
CA GLY A 299 -17.95 22.11 -15.53
C GLY A 299 -19.08 23.11 -15.73
N ILE A 300 -19.99 23.22 -14.77
CA ILE A 300 -21.07 24.21 -14.79
C ILE A 300 -20.51 25.63 -14.82
N GLY A 301 -19.41 25.89 -14.10
CA GLY A 301 -18.68 27.16 -14.17
C GLY A 301 -18.18 27.48 -15.58
N ILE A 302 -17.61 26.50 -16.27
CA ILE A 302 -17.16 26.64 -17.67
C ILE A 302 -18.34 26.95 -18.58
N LEU A 303 -19.45 26.22 -18.44
CA LEU A 303 -20.64 26.45 -19.25
C LEU A 303 -21.16 27.89 -19.08
N ASN A 304 -21.19 28.41 -17.86
CA ASN A 304 -21.62 29.77 -17.59
C ASN A 304 -20.65 30.82 -18.13
N ILE A 305 -19.34 30.60 -18.04
CA ILE A 305 -18.34 31.48 -18.67
C ILE A 305 -18.54 31.50 -20.18
N MET A 306 -18.65 30.31 -20.79
CA MET A 306 -18.74 30.18 -22.24
C MET A 306 -20.05 30.74 -22.78
N LEU A 307 -21.18 30.57 -22.10
CA LEU A 307 -22.44 31.21 -22.50
C LEU A 307 -22.31 32.73 -22.53
N VAL A 308 -21.74 33.32 -21.48
CA VAL A 308 -21.56 34.78 -21.43
C VAL A 308 -20.55 35.26 -22.47
N SER A 309 -19.44 34.54 -22.65
CA SER A 309 -18.43 34.87 -23.67
C SER A 309 -19.02 34.82 -25.09
N VAL A 310 -19.87 33.83 -25.37
CA VAL A 310 -20.60 33.76 -26.66
C VAL A 310 -21.53 34.95 -26.81
N THR A 311 -22.28 35.32 -25.76
CA THR A 311 -23.20 36.48 -25.84
C THR A 311 -22.48 37.82 -26.03
N GLU A 312 -21.33 38.02 -25.38
CA GLU A 312 -20.52 39.24 -25.55
C GLU A 312 -19.90 39.34 -26.95
N ARG A 313 -19.62 38.20 -27.58
CA ARG A 313 -18.99 38.10 -28.91
C ARG A 313 -19.98 37.91 -30.06
N ILE A 314 -21.29 38.01 -29.83
CA ILE A 314 -22.33 37.91 -30.87
C ILE A 314 -22.01 38.78 -32.11
N PRO A 315 -21.62 40.07 -31.98
CA PRO A 315 -21.37 40.93 -33.14
C PRO A 315 -20.19 40.43 -33.99
N GLU A 316 -19.13 39.96 -33.32
CA GLU A 316 -17.93 39.41 -33.96
C GLU A 316 -18.23 38.10 -34.70
N ILE A 317 -19.04 37.22 -34.10
CA ILE A 317 -19.48 35.96 -34.72
C ILE A 317 -20.31 36.25 -35.99
N GLY A 318 -21.23 37.22 -35.92
CA GLY A 318 -22.05 37.65 -37.04
C GLY A 318 -21.21 38.15 -38.21
N LEU A 319 -20.22 39.02 -37.94
CA LEU A 319 -19.29 39.52 -38.94
C LEU A 319 -18.47 38.40 -39.58
N ARG A 320 -17.93 37.47 -38.79
CA ARG A 320 -17.17 36.32 -39.31
C ARG A 320 -18.00 35.44 -40.24
N LYS A 321 -19.27 35.19 -39.88
CA LYS A 321 -20.18 34.42 -40.73
C LYS A 321 -20.59 35.15 -41.99
N ALA A 322 -20.77 36.47 -41.93
CA ALA A 322 -21.07 37.30 -43.09
C ALA A 322 -19.92 37.26 -44.13
N VAL A 323 -18.67 37.13 -43.67
CA VAL A 323 -17.48 37.02 -44.51
C VAL A 323 -17.18 35.56 -44.92
N GLY A 324 -18.03 34.60 -44.53
CA GLY A 324 -18.00 33.21 -45.03
C GLY A 324 -17.43 32.14 -44.09
N ALA A 325 -17.21 32.43 -42.80
CA ALA A 325 -16.81 31.41 -41.83
C ALA A 325 -17.87 30.31 -41.67
N LYS A 326 -17.44 29.03 -41.67
CA LYS A 326 -18.37 27.90 -41.51
C LYS A 326 -18.76 27.74 -40.04
N SER A 327 -19.93 27.16 -39.77
CA SER A 327 -20.37 26.82 -38.42
C SER A 327 -19.38 25.92 -37.68
N PHE A 328 -18.64 25.08 -38.42
CA PHE A 328 -17.56 24.27 -37.85
C PHE A 328 -16.40 25.11 -37.31
N ASP A 329 -15.99 26.17 -38.02
CA ASP A 329 -14.87 27.04 -37.62
C ASP A 329 -15.18 27.76 -36.31
N ILE A 330 -16.41 28.30 -36.19
CA ILE A 330 -16.90 28.95 -34.97
C ILE A 330 -16.98 27.96 -33.81
N ARG A 331 -17.50 26.74 -34.06
CA ARG A 331 -17.57 25.70 -33.01
C ARG A 331 -16.19 25.32 -32.52
N LEU A 332 -15.25 25.08 -33.45
CA LEU A 332 -13.89 24.67 -33.11
C LEU A 332 -13.18 25.76 -32.30
N GLN A 333 -13.35 27.04 -32.65
CA GLN A 333 -12.81 28.16 -31.88
C GLN A 333 -13.25 28.12 -30.41
N PHE A 334 -14.55 28.16 -30.15
CA PHE A 334 -15.06 28.17 -28.77
C PHE A 334 -14.75 26.86 -28.02
N LEU A 335 -14.75 25.71 -28.71
CA LEU A 335 -14.39 24.44 -28.10
C LEU A 335 -12.90 24.43 -27.70
N THR A 336 -12.01 24.94 -28.55
CA THR A 336 -10.58 25.06 -28.24
C THR A 336 -10.32 26.02 -27.10
N GLU A 337 -11.06 27.13 -26.99
CA GLU A 337 -10.97 28.04 -25.84
C GLU A 337 -11.34 27.33 -24.53
N SER A 338 -12.45 26.58 -24.53
CA SER A 338 -12.91 25.82 -23.35
C SER A 338 -11.93 24.72 -22.95
N VAL A 339 -11.42 23.95 -23.92
CA VAL A 339 -10.40 22.91 -23.66
C VAL A 339 -9.12 23.51 -23.13
N LEU A 340 -8.63 24.61 -23.71
CA LEU A 340 -7.41 25.26 -23.25
C LEU A 340 -7.53 25.73 -21.80
N LEU A 341 -8.66 26.32 -21.43
CA LEU A 341 -8.94 26.72 -20.04
C LEU A 341 -8.86 25.51 -19.09
N CYS A 342 -9.43 24.37 -19.49
CA CYS A 342 -9.41 23.16 -18.68
C CYS A 342 -8.02 22.53 -18.58
N VAL A 343 -7.26 22.53 -19.67
CA VAL A 343 -5.87 22.04 -19.66
C VAL A 343 -5.01 22.90 -18.74
N ILE A 344 -5.14 24.23 -18.80
CA ILE A 344 -4.43 25.14 -17.89
C ILE A 344 -4.84 24.86 -16.44
N GLY A 345 -6.15 24.77 -16.16
CA GLY A 345 -6.64 24.43 -14.82
C GLY A 345 -6.17 23.04 -14.34
N SER A 346 -6.03 22.07 -15.24
CA SER A 346 -5.53 20.74 -14.93
C SER A 346 -4.05 20.75 -14.59
N LEU A 347 -3.24 21.49 -15.36
CA LEU A 347 -1.81 21.66 -15.06
C LEU A 347 -1.59 22.35 -13.72
N LEU A 348 -2.39 23.39 -13.42
CA LEU A 348 -2.38 24.04 -12.10
C LEU A 348 -2.83 23.07 -11.00
N GLY A 349 -3.88 22.28 -11.24
CA GLY A 349 -4.37 21.26 -10.32
C GLY A 349 -3.34 20.18 -10.04
N ILE A 350 -2.60 19.74 -11.05
CA ILE A 350 -1.51 18.77 -10.92
C ILE A 350 -0.37 19.35 -10.09
N ALA A 351 0.07 20.57 -10.39
CA ALA A 351 1.12 21.24 -9.64
C ALA A 351 0.72 21.46 -8.18
N PHE A 352 -0.50 21.97 -7.95
CA PHE A 352 -1.05 22.19 -6.62
C PHE A 352 -1.22 20.87 -5.85
N GLY A 353 -1.79 19.85 -6.49
CA GLY A 353 -1.97 18.51 -5.92
C GLY A 353 -0.65 17.84 -5.54
N ALA A 354 0.40 18.00 -6.36
CA ALA A 354 1.73 17.50 -6.03
C ALA A 354 2.35 18.23 -4.83
N VAL A 355 2.19 19.54 -4.73
CA VAL A 355 2.67 20.33 -3.59
C VAL A 355 1.92 19.97 -2.32
N VAL A 356 0.59 19.91 -2.37
CA VAL A 356 -0.26 19.50 -1.24
C VAL A 356 0.04 18.06 -0.84
N GLY A 357 0.25 17.14 -1.79
CA GLY A 357 0.62 15.76 -1.53
C GLY A 357 1.96 15.62 -0.81
N LYS A 358 2.98 16.41 -1.21
CA LYS A 358 4.26 16.48 -0.49
C LYS A 358 4.11 17.08 0.91
N GLY A 359 3.32 18.15 1.04
CA GLY A 359 3.02 18.77 2.32
C GLY A 359 2.29 17.81 3.27
N PHE A 360 1.34 17.05 2.75
CA PHE A 360 0.63 16.01 3.49
C PHE A 360 1.57 14.90 3.95
N ALA A 361 2.43 14.38 3.06
CA ALA A 361 3.43 13.38 3.44
C ALA A 361 4.39 13.89 4.54
N TRP A 362 4.79 15.17 4.48
CA TRP A 362 5.62 15.78 5.51
C TRP A 362 4.89 15.93 6.86
N ILE A 363 3.63 16.37 6.85
CA ILE A 363 2.80 16.51 8.06
C ILE A 363 2.54 15.13 8.68
N VAL A 364 2.14 14.15 7.87
CA VAL A 364 1.91 12.76 8.30
C VAL A 364 3.18 12.19 8.92
N GLY A 365 4.34 12.35 8.28
CA GLY A 365 5.62 11.89 8.82
C GLY A 365 6.00 12.54 10.16
N LYS A 366 5.46 13.73 10.48
CA LYS A 366 5.67 14.41 11.77
C LYS A 366 4.66 14.04 12.85
N PHE A 367 3.41 13.78 12.49
CA PHE A 367 2.33 13.51 13.47
C PHE A 367 2.13 12.01 13.73
N LEU A 368 2.48 11.15 12.79
CA LEU A 368 2.34 9.70 12.88
C LEU A 368 3.72 9.04 13.01
N ASP A 369 4.58 9.60 13.89
CA ASP A 369 5.92 9.12 14.28
C ASP A 369 6.29 7.79 13.59
N GLU A 370 7.10 7.90 12.52
CA GLU A 370 7.67 6.81 11.70
C GLU A 370 6.86 6.29 10.50
N LEU A 371 5.58 6.66 10.31
CA LEU A 371 4.86 6.31 9.07
C LEU A 371 5.12 7.31 7.94
N ALA A 372 6.22 7.10 7.21
CA ALA A 372 6.52 7.89 6.01
C ALA A 372 5.63 7.45 4.83
N TRP A 373 4.43 8.03 4.70
CA TRP A 373 3.59 7.76 3.53
C TRP A 373 4.29 8.25 2.26
N PRO A 374 4.64 7.36 1.31
CA PRO A 374 5.35 7.79 0.13
C PRO A 374 4.39 8.57 -0.77
N SER A 375 4.67 9.87 -0.97
CA SER A 375 3.98 10.66 -2.00
C SER A 375 4.50 10.22 -3.37
N VAL A 376 3.67 9.49 -4.11
CA VAL A 376 4.01 8.98 -5.45
C VAL A 376 3.05 9.61 -6.46
N VAL A 377 3.53 10.60 -7.21
CA VAL A 377 2.80 11.09 -8.39
C VAL A 377 3.23 10.26 -9.59
N THR A 378 2.33 9.40 -10.08
CA THR A 378 2.63 8.54 -11.23
C THR A 378 2.39 9.28 -12.55
N PRO A 379 3.14 8.97 -13.64
CA PRO A 379 2.87 9.53 -14.96
C PRO A 379 1.44 9.24 -15.46
N GLU A 380 0.89 8.08 -15.09
CA GLU A 380 -0.49 7.70 -15.37
C GLU A 380 -1.49 8.66 -14.73
N ALA A 381 -1.26 9.08 -13.49
CA ALA A 381 -2.13 10.03 -12.80
C ALA A 381 -2.14 11.40 -13.49
N VAL A 382 -0.99 11.86 -14.00
CA VAL A 382 -0.87 13.08 -14.78
C VAL A 382 -1.67 12.96 -16.08
N LEU A 383 -1.53 11.85 -16.79
CA LEU A 383 -2.24 11.61 -18.06
C LEU A 383 -3.76 11.57 -17.85
N ILE A 384 -4.23 10.82 -16.85
CA ILE A 384 -5.66 10.71 -16.50
C ILE A 384 -6.22 12.08 -16.09
N SER A 385 -5.45 12.87 -15.34
CA SER A 385 -5.87 14.21 -14.92
C SER A 385 -6.04 15.17 -16.11
N VAL A 386 -5.08 15.20 -17.03
CA VAL A 386 -5.18 16.02 -18.25
C VAL A 386 -6.32 15.53 -19.15
N ALA A 387 -6.50 14.22 -19.28
CA ALA A 387 -7.60 13.64 -20.04
C ALA A 387 -8.96 13.99 -19.44
N ALA A 388 -9.10 13.90 -18.11
CA ALA A 388 -10.33 14.27 -17.39
C ALA A 388 -10.66 15.76 -17.58
N GLY A 389 -9.69 16.65 -17.42
CA GLY A 389 -9.88 18.09 -17.67
C GLY A 389 -10.28 18.38 -19.12
N THR A 390 -9.61 17.74 -20.09
CA THR A 390 -9.94 17.87 -21.51
C THR A 390 -11.37 17.41 -21.80
N ALA A 391 -11.78 16.26 -21.25
CA ALA A 391 -13.12 15.72 -21.42
C ALA A 391 -14.20 16.66 -20.87
N ILE A 392 -13.96 17.28 -19.71
CA ILE A 392 -14.88 18.28 -19.12
C ILE A 392 -14.98 19.53 -19.99
N GLY A 393 -13.84 20.03 -20.49
CA GLY A 393 -13.81 21.18 -21.40
C GLY A 393 -14.60 20.90 -22.68
N ILE A 394 -14.44 19.71 -23.26
CA ILE A 394 -15.25 19.31 -24.41
C ILE A 394 -16.73 19.24 -24.04
N PHE A 395 -17.09 18.52 -22.98
CA PHE A 395 -18.48 18.27 -22.62
C PHE A 395 -19.26 19.55 -22.30
N PHE A 396 -18.74 20.39 -21.41
CA PHE A 396 -19.41 21.62 -20.98
C PHE A 396 -19.22 22.79 -21.97
N GLY A 397 -18.14 22.79 -22.75
CA GLY A 397 -17.89 23.78 -23.81
C GLY A 397 -18.70 23.52 -25.09
N TYR A 398 -19.12 22.27 -25.34
CA TYR A 398 -19.80 21.89 -26.58
C TYR A 398 -21.15 22.60 -26.76
N TYR A 399 -21.98 22.66 -25.72
CA TYR A 399 -23.29 23.30 -25.79
C TYR A 399 -23.21 24.79 -26.22
N PRO A 400 -22.47 25.67 -25.51
CA PRO A 400 -22.34 27.08 -25.90
C PRO A 400 -21.64 27.25 -27.25
N ALA A 401 -20.62 26.44 -27.57
CA ALA A 401 -19.95 26.48 -28.87
C ALA A 401 -20.91 26.10 -30.02
N SER A 402 -21.82 25.16 -29.79
CA SER A 402 -22.86 24.77 -30.75
C SER A 402 -23.90 25.87 -30.94
N GLN A 403 -24.30 26.55 -29.86
CA GLN A 403 -25.20 27.71 -29.94
C GLN A 403 -24.58 28.84 -30.76
N ALA A 404 -23.33 29.23 -30.48
CA ALA A 404 -22.58 30.21 -31.27
C ALA A 404 -22.50 29.82 -32.76
N ALA A 405 -22.19 28.55 -33.02
CA ALA A 405 -22.06 28.01 -34.36
C ALA A 405 -23.39 27.98 -35.15
N LYS A 406 -24.55 28.04 -34.51
CA LYS A 406 -25.86 28.06 -35.18
C LYS A 406 -26.39 29.46 -35.47
N MET A 407 -25.86 30.51 -34.84
CA MET A 407 -26.33 31.89 -35.05
C MET A 407 -26.18 32.33 -36.50
N THR A 408 -27.20 32.96 -37.09
CA THR A 408 -27.07 33.55 -38.43
C THR A 408 -26.52 34.98 -38.35
N PRO A 409 -25.95 35.53 -39.43
CA PRO A 409 -25.52 36.94 -39.46
C PRO A 409 -26.67 37.91 -39.11
N ILE A 410 -27.90 37.56 -39.50
CA ILE A 410 -29.10 38.36 -39.22
C ILE A 410 -29.43 38.32 -37.73
N ASP A 411 -29.36 37.14 -37.09
CA ASP A 411 -29.59 37.01 -35.64
C ASP A 411 -28.60 37.83 -34.83
N ALA A 412 -27.35 37.91 -35.29
CA ALA A 412 -26.30 38.66 -34.61
C ALA A 412 -26.55 40.18 -34.62
N ILE A 413 -27.01 40.73 -35.75
CA ILE A 413 -27.34 42.15 -35.90
C ILE A 413 -28.60 42.53 -35.11
N ARG A 414 -29.51 41.57 -34.90
CA ARG A 414 -30.73 41.80 -34.11
C ARG A 414 -30.48 41.86 -32.59
N HIS A 415 -29.30 41.40 -32.15
CA HIS A 415 -28.87 41.33 -30.76
C HIS A 415 -27.82 42.40 -30.38
N THR A 416 -27.28 43.14 -31.36
CA THR A 416 -26.58 44.43 -31.17
C THR A 416 -27.57 45.55 -31.01
#